data_AF-A0A1N6PAI8-F1
#
_entry.id   AF-A0A1N6PAI8-F1
#
_cell.length_a   1.000
_cell.length_b   1.000
_cell.length_c   1.000
_cell.angle_alpha   90.00
_cell.angle_beta   90.00
_cell.angle_gamma   90.00
#
_symmetry.space_group_name_H-M   'P 1'
#
loop_
_entity.id
_entity.type
_entity.pdbx_description
1 polymer ?
#
loop_
_entity_poly.entity_id
_entity_poly.type
_entity_poly.pdbx_seq_one_letter_code
_entity_poly.pdbx_strand_id
1 'polypeptide(L)'
;MTELDDFVNARRAIPFEYFQHDCAHVAADWVKARTGHDALAPLRGEGAPLDGGSLLRALRFVRQAGGGADARASFIAAGEFLLGPARPGLTARRGDVVLARSGAKVGRVSGYSFGICTGAHVVAPGTDRLEFLPITSAEAAWSL
;
A
#
# COMPACT_ATOMS: atom_id res chain seq x y z
N MET A 1 -14.48 15.22 -11.07
CA MET A 1 -13.10 14.67 -11.12
C MET A 1 -12.40 15.00 -9.78
N THR A 2 -13.08 14.66 -8.68
CA THR A 2 -12.86 15.20 -7.32
C THR A 2 -12.56 14.10 -6.29
N GLU A 3 -12.89 12.85 -6.61
CA GLU A 3 -12.82 11.68 -5.73
C GLU A 3 -11.47 11.48 -5.02
N LEU A 4 -10.34 11.60 -5.73
CA LEU A 4 -9.02 11.35 -5.13
C LEU A 4 -8.57 12.50 -4.23
N ASP A 5 -8.86 13.75 -4.59
CA ASP A 5 -8.47 14.89 -3.75
C ASP A 5 -9.30 14.90 -2.46
N ASP A 6 -10.59 14.58 -2.56
CA ASP A 6 -11.46 14.44 -1.39
C ASP A 6 -11.01 13.27 -0.50
N PHE A 7 -10.65 12.12 -1.09
CA PHE A 7 -10.12 10.96 -0.35
C PHE A 7 -8.85 11.31 0.43
N VAL A 8 -7.91 12.01 -0.22
CA VAL A 8 -6.63 12.42 0.39
C VAL A 8 -6.87 13.50 1.45
N ASN A 9 -7.70 14.50 1.17
CA ASN A 9 -8.00 15.59 2.11
C ASN A 9 -8.67 15.08 3.38
N ALA A 10 -9.62 14.13 3.25
CA ALA A 10 -10.30 13.52 4.40
C ALA A 10 -9.34 12.77 5.34
N ARG A 11 -8.21 12.27 4.81
CA ARG A 11 -7.21 11.49 5.56
C ARG A 11 -5.94 12.27 5.89
N ARG A 12 -5.81 13.49 5.38
CA ARG A 12 -4.57 14.27 5.41
C ARG A 12 -3.95 14.38 6.80
N ALA A 13 -4.76 14.56 7.83
CA ALA A 13 -4.31 14.78 9.21
C ALA A 13 -4.38 13.52 10.11
N ILE A 14 -4.70 12.36 9.53
CA ILE A 14 -4.81 11.11 10.30
C ILE A 14 -3.40 10.49 10.42
N PRO A 15 -2.93 10.17 11.64
CA PRO A 15 -1.63 9.55 11.85
C PRO A 15 -1.61 8.08 11.41
N PHE A 16 -0.41 7.49 11.33
CA PHE A 16 -0.27 6.07 11.06
C PHE A 16 -0.83 5.23 12.22
N GLU A 17 -1.67 4.24 11.89
CA GLU A 17 -2.16 3.27 12.86
C GLU A 17 -2.28 1.89 12.22
N TYR A 18 -1.62 0.88 12.79
CA TYR A 18 -1.68 -0.48 12.28
C TYR A 18 -3.12 -1.00 12.20
N PHE A 19 -3.45 -1.64 11.08
CA PHE A 19 -4.76 -2.22 10.80
C PHE A 19 -5.94 -1.24 10.69
N GLN A 20 -5.66 0.07 10.68
CA GLN A 20 -6.69 1.12 10.58
C GLN A 20 -6.29 2.18 9.56
N HIS A 21 -5.09 2.74 9.70
CA HIS A 21 -4.56 3.79 8.83
C HIS A 21 -3.08 3.52 8.49
N ASP A 22 -2.77 2.26 8.16
CA ASP A 22 -1.47 1.87 7.61
C ASP A 22 -1.49 1.86 6.08
N CYS A 23 -0.32 1.66 5.48
CA CYS A 23 -0.17 1.74 4.02
C CYS A 23 -1.03 0.74 3.25
N ALA A 24 -1.24 -0.47 3.78
CA ALA A 24 -2.07 -1.48 3.14
C ALA A 24 -3.56 -1.11 3.24
N HIS A 25 -4.00 -0.65 4.41
CA HIS A 25 -5.39 -0.28 4.66
C HIS A 25 -5.78 0.98 3.88
N VAL A 26 -4.94 2.01 3.86
CA VAL A 26 -5.22 3.23 3.09
C VAL A 26 -5.25 2.96 1.58
N ALA A 27 -4.33 2.14 1.05
CA ALA A 27 -4.37 1.75 -0.36
C ALA A 27 -5.61 0.91 -0.69
N ALA A 28 -5.99 -0.02 0.18
CA ALA A 28 -7.18 -0.86 0.00
C ALA A 28 -8.49 -0.07 0.10
N ASP A 29 -8.57 0.89 1.02
CA ASP A 29 -9.68 1.85 1.12
C ASP A 29 -9.85 2.63 -0.18
N TRP A 30 -8.74 3.07 -0.79
CA TRP A 30 -8.78 3.74 -2.08
C TRP A 30 -9.24 2.82 -3.21
N VAL A 31 -8.72 1.58 -3.26
CA VAL A 31 -9.19 0.58 -4.24
C VAL A 31 -10.69 0.37 -4.12
N LYS A 32 -11.19 0.24 -2.88
CA LYS A 32 -12.61 0.06 -2.59
C LYS A 32 -13.43 1.28 -2.97
N ALA A 33 -12.97 2.48 -2.64
CA ALA A 33 -13.64 3.72 -3.03
C ALA A 33 -13.73 3.85 -4.56
N ARG A 34 -12.67 3.47 -5.28
CA ARG A 34 -12.58 3.66 -6.72
C ARG A 34 -13.29 2.59 -7.54
N THR A 35 -13.23 1.33 -7.11
CA THR A 35 -13.66 0.16 -7.89
C THR A 35 -14.83 -0.60 -7.25
N GLY A 36 -15.17 -0.30 -5.99
CA GLY A 36 -16.10 -1.07 -5.18
C GLY A 36 -15.51 -2.37 -4.62
N HIS A 37 -14.29 -2.75 -5.00
CA HIS A 37 -13.63 -3.98 -4.58
C HIS A 37 -12.75 -3.77 -3.34
N ASP A 38 -12.95 -4.60 -2.32
CA ASP A 38 -12.12 -4.59 -1.12
C ASP A 38 -10.89 -5.49 -1.29
N ALA A 39 -9.76 -4.88 -1.66
CA ALA A 39 -8.52 -5.59 -1.96
C ALA A 39 -8.00 -6.45 -0.79
N LEU A 40 -8.31 -6.10 0.47
CA LEU A 40 -7.85 -6.88 1.63
C LEU A 40 -8.85 -7.94 2.07
N ALA A 41 -10.03 -8.06 1.43
CA ALA A 41 -11.02 -9.08 1.78
C ALA A 41 -10.45 -10.51 1.85
N PRO A 42 -9.58 -10.96 0.91
CA PRO A 42 -8.97 -12.30 0.97
C PRO A 42 -8.07 -12.52 2.19
N LEU A 43 -7.65 -11.45 2.87
CA LEU A 43 -6.74 -11.51 4.01
C LEU A 43 -7.45 -11.38 5.36
N ARG A 44 -8.77 -11.20 5.36
CA ARG A 44 -9.62 -11.12 6.57
C ARG A 44 -10.37 -12.44 6.81
N GLY A 45 -10.92 -12.58 8.02
CA GLY A 45 -11.64 -13.78 8.46
C GLY A 45 -10.84 -14.63 9.45
N GLU A 46 -11.49 -15.61 10.06
CA GLU A 46 -10.88 -16.49 11.06
C GLU A 46 -9.66 -17.23 10.49
N GLY A 47 -8.51 -17.11 11.16
CA GLY A 47 -7.25 -17.74 10.73
C GLY A 47 -6.54 -17.04 9.57
N ALA A 48 -7.11 -15.98 8.99
CA ALA A 48 -6.53 -15.25 7.87
C ALA A 48 -5.33 -14.35 8.31
N PRO A 49 -4.51 -13.84 7.36
CA PRO A 49 -3.33 -13.05 7.69
C PRO A 49 -3.56 -11.79 8.53
N LEU A 50 -4.72 -11.15 8.40
CA LEU A 50 -5.10 -9.96 9.18
C LEU A 50 -5.94 -10.29 10.43
N ASP A 51 -6.22 -11.58 10.67
CA ASP A 51 -6.99 -12.03 11.83
C ASP A 51 -6.33 -11.60 13.14
N GLY A 52 -7.13 -10.99 14.03
CA GLY A 52 -6.69 -10.50 15.34
C GLY A 52 -5.67 -9.35 15.31
N GLY A 53 -5.44 -8.69 14.18
CA GLY A 53 -4.51 -7.54 14.10
C GLY A 53 -3.05 -7.90 14.37
N SER A 54 -2.60 -9.08 13.92
CA SER A 54 -1.22 -9.54 14.14
C SER A 54 -0.26 -9.05 13.06
N LEU A 55 0.58 -8.06 13.38
CA LEU A 55 1.61 -7.54 12.45
C LEU A 55 2.57 -8.63 11.97
N LEU A 56 2.88 -9.59 12.85
CA LEU A 56 3.73 -10.72 12.48
C LEU A 56 3.09 -11.64 11.45
N ARG A 57 1.77 -11.88 11.53
CA ARG A 57 1.04 -12.68 10.52
C ARG A 57 0.96 -11.95 9.19
N ALA A 58 0.62 -10.66 9.21
CA ALA A 58 0.60 -9.83 8.01
C ALA A 58 1.96 -9.80 7.29
N LEU A 59 3.05 -9.56 8.03
CA LEU A 59 4.41 -9.60 7.46
C LEU A 59 4.84 -10.99 7.00
N ARG A 60 4.35 -12.06 7.64
CA ARG A 60 4.60 -13.43 7.19
C ARG A 60 3.92 -13.68 5.85
N PHE A 61 2.67 -13.24 5.66
CA PHE A 61 1.98 -13.33 4.37
C PHE A 61 2.80 -12.65 3.26
N VAL A 62 3.25 -11.41 3.47
CA VAL A 62 4.07 -10.68 2.48
C VAL A 62 5.34 -11.47 2.13
N ARG A 63 6.07 -11.97 3.13
CA ARG A 63 7.28 -12.78 2.90
C ARG A 63 7.02 -14.09 2.16
N GLN A 64 5.92 -14.76 2.48
CA GLN A 64 5.53 -16.02 1.84
C GLN A 64 5.09 -15.80 0.39
N ALA A 65 4.37 -14.70 0.10
CA ALA A 65 4.03 -14.29 -1.26
C ALA A 65 5.30 -14.11 -2.12
N GLY A 66 6.37 -13.54 -1.53
CA GLY A 66 7.66 -13.41 -2.19
C GLY A 66 8.52 -14.67 -2.27
N GLY A 67 8.08 -15.82 -1.74
CA GLY A 67 8.87 -17.06 -1.75
C GLY A 67 10.23 -16.96 -1.06
N GLY A 68 10.39 -16.06 -0.08
CA GLY A 68 11.67 -15.80 0.59
C GLY A 68 12.61 -14.83 -0.14
N ALA A 69 12.14 -14.17 -1.19
CA ALA A 69 12.86 -13.08 -1.86
C ALA A 69 13.06 -11.85 -0.93
N ASP A 70 13.76 -10.85 -1.45
CA ASP A 70 13.94 -9.59 -0.72
C ASP A 70 12.59 -8.89 -0.43
N ALA A 71 12.65 -7.83 0.39
CA ALA A 71 11.46 -7.11 0.79
C ALA A 71 10.71 -6.53 -0.42
N ARG A 72 11.44 -5.96 -1.39
CA ARG A 72 10.85 -5.34 -2.59
C ARG A 72 10.02 -6.36 -3.36
N ALA A 73 10.63 -7.49 -3.71
CA ALA A 73 9.97 -8.56 -4.44
C ALA A 73 8.78 -9.14 -3.66
N SER A 74 8.92 -9.28 -2.33
CA SER A 74 7.84 -9.76 -1.46
C SER A 74 6.62 -8.84 -1.47
N PHE A 75 6.83 -7.52 -1.41
CA PHE A 75 5.74 -6.55 -1.49
C PHE A 75 5.10 -6.50 -2.88
N ILE A 76 5.90 -6.60 -3.95
CA ILE A 76 5.36 -6.68 -5.31
C ILE A 76 4.50 -7.92 -5.47
N ALA A 77 4.98 -9.11 -5.07
CA ALA A 77 4.23 -10.36 -5.17
C ALA A 77 2.93 -10.32 -4.34
N ALA A 78 2.96 -9.74 -3.14
CA ALA A 78 1.75 -9.53 -2.34
C ALA A 78 0.76 -8.60 -3.04
N GLY A 79 1.24 -7.50 -3.64
CA GLY A 79 0.41 -6.61 -4.46
C GLY A 79 -0.17 -7.32 -5.68
N GLU A 80 0.62 -8.18 -6.34
CA GLU A 80 0.17 -8.95 -7.50
C GLU A 80 -0.93 -9.96 -7.18
N PHE A 81 -0.83 -10.60 -6.01
CA PHE A 81 -1.87 -11.48 -5.51
C PHE A 81 -3.20 -10.74 -5.28
N LEU A 82 -3.16 -9.49 -4.83
CA LEU A 82 -4.36 -8.72 -4.45
C LEU A 82 -4.93 -7.87 -5.58
N LEU A 83 -4.08 -7.32 -6.44
CA LEU A 83 -4.43 -6.29 -7.44
C LEU A 83 -4.13 -6.72 -8.88
N GLY A 84 -3.53 -7.90 -9.08
CA GLY A 84 -3.10 -8.35 -10.41
C GLY A 84 -1.71 -7.82 -10.81
N PRO A 85 -1.29 -8.03 -12.07
CA PRO A 85 0.11 -7.85 -12.48
C PRO A 85 0.61 -6.41 -12.28
N ALA A 86 1.81 -6.28 -11.74
CA ALA A 86 2.44 -4.97 -11.53
C ALA A 86 3.01 -4.40 -12.83
N ARG A 87 3.03 -3.07 -12.93
CA ARG A 87 3.74 -2.30 -13.95
C ARG A 87 4.94 -1.58 -13.33
N PRO A 88 5.93 -1.13 -14.14
CA PRO A 88 7.04 -0.32 -13.63
C PRO A 88 6.52 0.95 -12.93
N GLY A 89 7.07 1.27 -11.76
CA GLY A 89 6.55 2.34 -10.89
C GLY A 89 6.43 3.71 -11.56
N LEU A 90 7.40 4.10 -12.41
CA LEU A 90 7.37 5.38 -13.15
C LEU A 90 6.28 5.46 -14.23
N THR A 91 5.57 4.36 -14.49
CA THR A 91 4.40 4.35 -15.39
C THR A 91 3.07 4.58 -14.65
N ALA A 92 3.13 4.81 -13.33
CA ALA A 92 1.94 5.11 -12.54
C ALA A 92 1.26 6.39 -13.03
N ARG A 93 -0.06 6.36 -13.06
CA ARG A 93 -0.94 7.49 -13.37
C ARG A 93 -1.68 7.89 -12.12
N ARG A 94 -2.19 9.12 -12.13
CA ARG A 94 -3.01 9.63 -11.03
C ARG A 94 -4.17 8.67 -10.76
N GLY A 95 -4.29 8.20 -9.51
CA GLY A 95 -5.27 7.20 -9.08
C GLY A 95 -4.74 5.78 -8.97
N ASP A 96 -3.58 5.47 -9.55
CA ASP A 96 -2.97 4.14 -9.43
C ASP A 96 -2.47 3.88 -8.00
N VAL A 97 -2.52 2.61 -7.58
CA VAL A 97 -1.81 2.16 -6.39
C VAL A 97 -0.34 2.00 -6.74
N VAL A 98 0.55 2.41 -5.84
CA VAL A 98 2.00 2.38 -6.04
C VAL A 98 2.67 1.75 -4.84
N LEU A 99 3.66 0.91 -5.08
CA LEU A 99 4.66 0.54 -4.09
C LEU A 99 5.81 1.53 -4.19
N ALA A 100 6.03 2.32 -3.14
CA ALA A 100 7.09 3.30 -3.07
C ALA A 100 8.17 2.88 -2.07
N ARG A 101 9.41 3.26 -2.36
CA ARG A 101 10.50 3.23 -1.38
C ARG A 101 10.35 4.43 -0.45
N SER A 102 9.86 4.19 0.77
CA SER A 102 9.56 5.23 1.77
C SER A 102 10.74 5.57 2.69
N GLY A 103 11.82 4.79 2.65
CA GLY A 103 13.01 5.05 3.44
C GLY A 103 14.00 3.90 3.43
N ALA A 104 15.01 3.99 4.30
CA ALA A 104 15.92 2.88 4.53
C ALA A 104 15.24 1.77 5.35
N LYS A 105 15.71 0.54 5.18
CA LYS A 105 15.35 -0.57 6.07
C LYS A 105 15.86 -0.27 7.48
N VAL A 106 14.96 -0.18 8.47
CA VAL A 106 15.31 -0.01 9.88
C VAL A 106 14.81 -1.22 10.67
N GLY A 107 15.74 -2.07 11.11
CA GLY A 107 15.42 -3.31 11.81
C GLY A 107 14.55 -4.26 10.95
N ARG A 108 13.31 -4.49 11.38
CA ARG A 108 12.33 -5.34 10.68
C ARG A 108 11.44 -4.55 9.69
N VAL A 109 11.51 -3.23 9.68
CA VAL A 109 10.76 -2.35 8.76
C VAL A 109 11.44 -2.36 7.40
N SER A 110 10.67 -2.65 6.34
CA SER A 110 11.18 -2.95 5.00
C SER A 110 11.69 -1.75 4.22
N GLY A 111 11.30 -0.51 4.58
CA GLY A 111 11.55 0.69 3.79
C GLY A 111 10.64 0.83 2.57
N TYR A 112 9.58 0.02 2.48
CA TYR A 112 8.58 0.07 1.41
C TYR A 112 7.20 0.37 1.97
N SER A 113 6.43 1.14 1.22
CA SER A 113 5.05 1.52 1.56
C SER A 113 4.18 1.48 0.32
N PHE A 114 2.96 0.95 0.47
CA PHE A 114 1.92 1.22 -0.51
C PHE A 114 1.44 2.67 -0.38
N GLY A 115 0.98 3.22 -1.49
CA GLY A 115 0.44 4.57 -1.58
C GLY A 115 -0.34 4.76 -2.87
N ILE A 116 -0.77 5.99 -3.11
CA ILE A 116 -1.61 6.34 -4.25
C ILE A 116 -0.88 7.40 -5.07
N CYS A 117 -0.77 7.20 -6.38
CA CYS A 117 -0.20 8.20 -7.27
C CYS A 117 -1.16 9.39 -7.38
N THR A 118 -0.70 10.59 -7.03
CA THR A 118 -1.47 11.84 -7.18
C THR A 118 -1.07 12.63 -8.42
N GLY A 119 -0.12 12.11 -9.22
CA GLY A 119 0.48 12.75 -10.39
C GLY A 119 1.99 12.77 -10.24
N ALA A 120 2.54 13.87 -9.71
CA ALA A 120 3.97 14.00 -9.45
C ALA A 120 4.45 13.35 -8.14
N HIS A 121 3.51 12.89 -7.30
CA HIS A 121 3.80 12.33 -5.97
C HIS A 121 3.06 11.02 -5.74
N VAL A 122 3.55 10.26 -4.76
CA VAL A 122 2.87 9.11 -4.15
C VAL A 122 2.49 9.50 -2.74
N VAL A 123 1.19 9.47 -2.42
CA VAL A 123 0.71 9.73 -1.07
C VAL A 123 0.62 8.44 -0.27
N ALA A 124 1.19 8.42 0.93
CA ALA A 124 1.18 7.27 1.83
C ALA A 124 1.06 7.72 3.30
N PRO A 125 0.57 6.87 4.21
CA PRO A 125 0.54 7.18 5.64
C PRO A 125 1.96 7.32 6.22
N GLY A 126 2.24 8.49 6.81
CA GLY A 126 3.40 8.75 7.66
C GLY A 126 3.00 8.80 9.13
N THR A 127 3.99 8.99 10.01
CA THR A 127 3.79 8.91 11.47
C THR A 127 2.65 9.79 11.97
N ASP A 128 2.64 11.07 11.58
CA ASP A 128 1.69 12.05 12.10
C ASP A 128 0.57 12.41 11.12
N ARG A 129 0.77 12.13 9.83
CA ARG A 129 -0.09 12.57 8.73
C ARG A 129 0.23 11.82 7.44
N LEU A 130 -0.57 12.04 6.40
CA LEU A 130 -0.17 11.62 5.05
C LEU A 130 1.09 12.36 4.60
N GLU A 131 2.01 11.60 4.02
CA GLU A 131 3.25 12.07 3.43
C GLU A 131 3.22 11.93 1.91
N PHE A 132 3.95 12.81 1.23
CA PHE A 132 4.04 12.85 -0.23
C PHE A 132 5.47 12.52 -0.63
N LEU A 133 5.66 11.30 -1.11
CA LEU A 133 6.93 10.85 -1.68
C LEU A 133 7.00 11.29 -3.15
N PRO A 134 8.18 11.63 -3.70
CA PRO A 134 8.30 11.93 -5.11
C PRO A 134 7.98 10.69 -5.95
N ILE A 135 7.39 10.85 -7.14
CA ILE A 135 7.08 9.71 -8.03
C ILE A 135 8.33 8.88 -8.38
N THR A 136 9.52 9.47 -8.31
CA THR A 136 10.81 8.78 -8.51
C THR A 136 11.09 7.70 -7.45
N SER A 137 10.35 7.68 -6.35
CA SER A 137 10.40 6.60 -5.34
C SER A 137 9.56 5.37 -5.72
N ALA A 138 8.77 5.43 -6.80
CA ALA A 138 7.88 4.35 -7.21
C ALA A 138 8.65 3.15 -7.79
N GLU A 139 8.39 1.98 -7.20
CA GLU A 139 9.04 0.71 -7.55
C GLU A 139 8.14 -0.17 -8.41
N ALA A 140 6.83 -0.12 -8.16
CA ALA A 140 5.79 -0.84 -8.90
C ALA A 140 4.46 -0.07 -8.84
N ALA A 141 3.59 -0.29 -9.82
CA ALA A 141 2.29 0.36 -9.91
C ALA A 141 1.18 -0.59 -10.40
N TRP A 142 -0.04 -0.36 -9.95
CA TRP A 142 -1.24 -1.09 -10.33
C TRP A 142 -2.32 -0.11 -10.77
N SER A 143 -2.89 -0.35 -11.96
CA SER A 143 -4.00 0.44 -12.47
C SER A 143 -5.29 0.11 -11.73
N LEU A 144 -6.07 1.12 -11.38
CA LEU A 144 -7.44 0.98 -10.85
C LEU A 144 -8.51 1.38 -11.86
#